data_AF-A0A946I4U6-F1
#
_entry.id   AF-A0A946I4U6-F1
#
_cell.length_a   1.000
_cell.length_b   1.000
_cell.length_c   1.000
_cell.angle_alpha   90.00
_cell.angle_beta   90.00
_cell.angle_gamma   90.00
#
_symmetry.space_group_name_H-M   'P 1'
#
loop_
_entity.id
_entity.type
_entity.pdbx_description
1 polymer ?
#
loop_
_entity_poly.entity_id
_entity_poly.type
_entity_poly.pdbx_seq_one_letter_code
_entity_poly.pdbx_strand_id
1 'polypeptide(L)'
;KAAEVSPAMGLIGTLVGLVQMLGNLNDPTTIGPAMAIALLTTFYGAVLANMVFNPLATKLERSSDGEVLVHNVYLTGAASIGRQESPRRLEMLLNAMLPPTHRIQYFD
;
A
#
# COMPACT_ATOMS: atom_id res chain seq x y z
N LYS A 1 5.35 -1.45 -2.84
CA LYS A 1 6.51 -1.49 -3.77
C LYS A 1 6.55 -0.32 -4.77
N ALA A 2 5.48 0.02 -5.49
CA ALA A 2 5.50 1.16 -6.43
C ALA A 2 5.86 2.52 -5.77
N ALA A 3 5.41 2.74 -4.52
CA ALA A 3 5.77 3.92 -3.73
C ALA A 3 7.27 4.04 -3.43
N GLU A 4 7.99 2.92 -3.33
CA GLU A 4 9.45 2.90 -3.06
C GLU A 4 10.26 3.13 -4.34
N VAL A 5 9.74 2.69 -5.48
CA VAL A 5 10.38 2.85 -6.79
C VAL A 5 10.21 4.27 -7.35
N SER A 6 9.12 4.95 -7.01
CA SER A 6 8.79 6.27 -7.57
C SER A 6 9.82 7.38 -7.24
N PRO A 7 10.37 7.49 -6.02
CA PRO A 7 11.44 8.44 -5.72
C PRO A 7 12.77 8.06 -6.40
N ALA A 8 13.05 6.76 -6.54
CA ALA A 8 14.24 6.28 -7.25
C ALA A 8 14.21 6.68 -8.73
N MET A 9 13.03 6.64 -9.37
CA MET A 9 12.85 7.19 -10.73
C MET A 9 13.05 8.71 -10.79
N GLY A 10 12.67 9.44 -9.75
CA GLY A 10 12.96 10.87 -9.63
C GLY A 10 14.46 11.17 -9.57
N LEU A 11 15.24 10.33 -8.87
CA LEU A 11 16.71 10.43 -8.81
C LEU A 11 17.34 10.20 -10.18
N ILE A 12 16.81 9.29 -11.01
CA ILE A 12 17.28 9.11 -12.40
C ILE A 12 17.13 10.41 -13.20
N GLY A 13 16.03 11.15 -13.02
CA GLY A 13 15.84 12.46 -13.67
C GLY A 13 16.87 13.51 -13.24
N THR A 14 17.35 13.45 -12.00
CA THR A 14 18.45 14.32 -11.55
C THR A 14 19.75 14.01 -12.28
N LEU A 15 20.04 12.73 -12.52
CA LEU A 15 21.21 12.30 -13.28
C LEU A 15 21.13 12.80 -14.73
N VAL A 16 19.96 12.74 -15.36
CA VAL A 16 19.75 13.27 -16.72
C VAL A 16 19.98 14.79 -16.76
N GLY A 17 19.46 15.53 -15.79
CA GLY A 17 19.67 16.99 -15.69
C GLY A 17 21.14 17.37 -15.45
N LEU A 18 21.85 16.59 -14.62
CA LEU A 18 23.29 16.77 -14.41
C LEU A 18 24.08 16.51 -15.70
N VAL A 19 23.77 15.44 -16.43
CA VAL A 19 24.43 15.15 -17.73
C VAL A 19 24.22 16.30 -18.72
N GLN A 20 23.03 16.88 -18.78
CA GLN A 20 22.78 18.06 -19.63
C GLN A 20 23.54 19.30 -19.17
N MET A 21 23.62 19.57 -17.86
CA MET A 21 24.41 20.69 -17.32
C MET A 21 25.90 20.55 -17.64
N LEU A 22 26.48 19.36 -17.44
CA LEU A 22 27.90 19.14 -17.74
C LEU A 22 28.19 19.15 -19.24
N GLY A 23 27.23 18.80 -20.09
CA GLY A 23 27.40 18.82 -21.55
C GLY A 23 27.52 20.22 -22.16
N ASN A 24 26.92 21.24 -21.57
CA ASN A 24 26.86 22.62 -22.09
C ASN A 24 27.35 23.68 -21.09
N LEU A 25 28.45 23.40 -20.40
CA LEU A 25 29.07 24.33 -19.43
C LEU A 25 29.49 25.68 -20.02
N ASN A 26 29.67 25.77 -21.33
CA ASN A 26 30.11 26.99 -22.01
C ASN A 26 28.99 28.03 -22.17
N ASP A 27 27.72 27.64 -22.04
CA ASP A 27 26.59 28.56 -22.12
C ASP A 27 25.78 28.55 -20.81
N PRO A 28 25.99 29.52 -19.90
CA PRO A 28 25.30 29.58 -18.62
C PRO A 28 23.78 29.77 -18.74
N THR A 29 23.25 30.15 -19.91
CA THR A 29 21.80 30.26 -20.11
C THR A 29 21.11 28.89 -20.12
N THR A 30 21.84 27.81 -20.43
CA THR A 30 21.31 26.43 -20.52
C THR A 30 21.25 25.72 -19.16
N ILE A 31 21.93 26.25 -18.14
CA ILE A 31 22.00 25.66 -16.79
C ILE A 31 20.64 25.69 -16.07
N GLY A 32 19.95 26.83 -16.14
CA GLY A 32 18.65 27.01 -15.48
C GLY A 32 17.59 25.98 -15.92
N PRO A 33 17.36 25.81 -17.24
CA PRO A 33 16.44 24.79 -17.77
C PRO A 33 16.80 23.35 -17.37
N ALA A 34 18.09 22.97 -17.41
CA ALA A 34 18.53 21.63 -17.04
C ALA A 34 18.34 21.33 -15.54
N MET A 35 18.60 22.32 -14.68
CA MET A 35 18.35 22.23 -13.26
C MET A 35 16.85 22.13 -12.93
N ALA A 36 15.99 22.86 -13.66
CA ALA A 36 14.55 22.79 -13.48
C ALA A 36 14.00 21.38 -13.75
N ILE A 37 14.49 20.71 -14.79
CA ILE A 37 14.10 19.32 -15.10
C ILE A 37 14.49 18.39 -13.94
N ALA A 38 15.73 18.48 -13.44
CA ALA A 38 16.21 17.64 -12.33
C ALA A 38 15.36 17.79 -11.04
N LEU A 39 14.99 19.03 -10.71
CA LEU A 39 14.18 19.31 -9.53
C LEU A 39 12.73 18.86 -9.71
N LEU A 40 12.14 19.11 -10.88
CA LEU A 40 10.76 18.70 -11.16
C LEU A 40 10.60 17.18 -11.17
N THR A 41 11.54 16.42 -11.73
CA THR A 41 11.47 14.95 -11.72
C THR A 41 11.52 14.39 -10.30
N THR A 42 12.33 15.01 -9.41
CA THR A 42 12.40 14.62 -7.99
C THR A 42 11.11 14.98 -7.25
N PHE A 43 10.56 16.16 -7.52
CA PHE A 43 9.29 16.60 -6.96
C PHE A 43 8.15 15.66 -7.36
N TYR A 44 8.00 15.37 -8.66
CA TYR A 44 6.96 14.46 -9.14
C TYR A 44 7.13 13.04 -8.60
N GLY A 45 8.35 12.53 -8.50
CA GLY A 45 8.63 11.22 -7.89
C GLY A 45 8.20 11.16 -6.42
N ALA A 46 8.51 12.20 -5.64
CA ALA A 46 8.14 12.29 -4.24
C ALA A 46 6.62 12.45 -4.02
N VAL A 47 5.95 13.26 -4.86
CA VAL A 47 4.49 13.45 -4.82
C VAL A 47 3.77 12.15 -5.14
N LEU A 48 4.15 11.47 -6.22
CA LEU A 48 3.53 10.20 -6.61
C LEU A 48 3.73 9.12 -5.53
N ALA A 49 4.92 9.05 -4.95
CA ALA A 49 5.21 8.11 -3.87
C ALA A 49 4.31 8.33 -2.65
N ASN A 50 4.32 9.54 -2.09
CA ASN A 50 3.73 9.83 -0.79
C ASN A 50 2.24 10.15 -0.86
N MET A 51 1.79 10.84 -1.91
CA MET A 51 0.41 11.30 -2.03
C MET A 51 -0.51 10.31 -2.74
N VAL A 52 0.04 9.45 -3.61
CA VAL A 52 -0.77 8.54 -4.43
C VAL A 52 -0.51 7.08 -4.06
N PHE A 53 0.72 6.59 -4.23
CA PHE A 53 0.99 5.16 -4.11
C PHE A 53 0.93 4.65 -2.66
N ASN A 54 1.41 5.44 -1.70
CA ASN A 54 1.39 5.04 -0.29
C ASN A 54 -0.05 4.92 0.28
N PRO A 55 -0.94 5.93 0.16
CA PRO A 55 -2.31 5.80 0.65
C PRO A 55 -3.12 4.74 -0.11
N LEU A 56 -2.83 4.55 -1.41
CA LEU A 56 -3.46 3.49 -2.20
C LEU A 56 -3.06 2.10 -1.69
N ALA A 57 -1.78 1.90 -1.37
CA ALA A 57 -1.28 0.64 -0.80
C ALA A 57 -1.94 0.37 0.56
N THR A 58 -1.96 1.34 1.47
CA THR A 58 -2.62 1.19 2.77
C THR A 58 -4.12 0.89 2.64
N LYS A 59 -4.81 1.50 1.67
CA LYS A 59 -6.23 1.22 1.43
C LYS A 59 -6.45 -0.22 0.96
N LEU A 60 -5.60 -0.72 0.05
CA LEU A 60 -5.67 -2.09 -0.45
C LEU A 60 -5.36 -3.11 0.65
N GLU A 61 -4.34 -2.86 1.47
CA GLU A 61 -4.00 -3.71 2.61
C GLU A 61 -5.16 -3.81 3.60
N ARG A 62 -5.78 -2.68 3.97
CA ARG A 62 -6.97 -2.69 4.84
C ARG A 62 -8.14 -3.48 4.24
N SER A 63 -8.35 -3.38 2.93
CA SER A 63 -9.40 -4.15 2.25
C SER A 63 -9.08 -5.65 2.26
N SER A 64 -7.82 -5.99 2.01
CA SER A 64 -7.32 -7.37 2.04
C SER A 64 -7.45 -7.98 3.43
N ASP A 65 -7.11 -7.25 4.49
CA ASP A 65 -7.26 -7.73 5.88
C ASP A 65 -8.73 -8.03 6.21
N GLY A 66 -9.65 -7.19 5.74
CA GLY A 66 -11.09 -7.43 5.85
C GLY A 66 -11.54 -8.70 5.13
N GLU A 67 -11.11 -8.90 3.88
CA GLU A 67 -11.41 -10.12 3.13
C GLU A 67 -10.81 -11.37 3.77
N VAL A 68 -9.58 -11.30 4.29
CA VAL A 68 -8.92 -12.40 4.99
C VAL A 68 -9.70 -12.79 6.24
N LEU A 69 -10.22 -11.82 7.01
CA LEU A 69 -11.07 -12.10 8.16
C LEU A 69 -12.32 -12.88 7.75
N VAL A 70 -13.01 -12.44 6.69
CA VAL A 70 -14.22 -13.09 6.17
C VAL A 70 -13.93 -14.51 5.70
N HIS A 71 -12.84 -14.72 4.97
CA HIS A 71 -12.44 -16.06 4.53
C HIS A 71 -12.11 -16.98 5.70
N ASN A 72 -11.44 -16.48 6.74
CA ASN A 72 -11.17 -17.27 7.94
C ASN A 72 -12.45 -17.68 8.65
N VAL A 73 -13.44 -16.79 8.76
CA VAL A 73 -14.76 -17.11 9.33
C VAL A 73 -15.44 -18.24 8.54
N TYR A 74 -15.44 -18.19 7.21
CA TYR A 74 -16.00 -19.26 6.39
C TYR A 74 -15.24 -20.58 6.55
N LEU A 75 -13.91 -20.53 6.57
CA LEU A 75 -13.06 -21.71 6.72
C LEU A 75 -13.28 -22.39 8.08
N THR A 76 -13.28 -21.62 9.17
CA THR A 76 -13.55 -22.13 10.51
C THR A 76 -14.97 -22.68 10.62
N GLY A 77 -15.96 -21.97 10.07
CA GLY A 77 -17.35 -22.44 10.03
C GLY A 77 -17.48 -23.79 9.32
N ALA A 78 -16.93 -23.92 8.11
CA ALA A 78 -16.95 -25.16 7.36
C ALA A 78 -16.20 -26.30 8.07
N ALA A 79 -15.05 -26.00 8.68
CA ALA A 79 -14.25 -26.98 9.42
C ALA A 79 -14.97 -27.50 10.67
N SER A 80 -15.63 -26.63 11.44
CA SER A 80 -16.41 -27.03 12.62
C SER A 80 -17.64 -27.84 12.26
N ILE A 81 -18.30 -27.57 11.12
CA ILE A 81 -19.39 -28.40 10.58
C ILE A 81 -18.86 -29.80 10.25
N GLY A 82 -17.73 -29.90 9.55
CA GLY A 82 -17.11 -31.18 9.19
C GLY A 82 -16.65 -32.00 10.41
N ARG A 83 -16.27 -31.32 11.50
CA ARG A 83 -15.90 -31.94 12.78
C ARG A 83 -17.08 -32.24 13.71
N GLN A 84 -18.30 -31.88 13.33
CA GLN A 84 -19.50 -32.01 14.17
C GLN A 84 -19.33 -31.38 15.56
N GLU A 85 -18.66 -30.23 15.63
CA GLU A 85 -18.49 -29.52 16.90
C GLU A 85 -19.83 -28.94 17.39
N SER A 86 -19.97 -28.82 18.72
CA SER A 86 -21.19 -28.24 19.29
C SER A 86 -21.37 -26.78 18.83
N PRO A 87 -22.60 -26.35 18.49
CA PRO A 87 -22.86 -24.99 18.00
C PRO A 87 -22.37 -23.89 18.96
N ARG A 88 -22.45 -24.13 20.27
CA ARG A 88 -21.89 -23.24 21.30
C ARG A 88 -20.38 -23.07 21.20
N ARG A 89 -19.64 -24.14 20.85
CA ARG A 89 -18.19 -24.07 20.66
C ARG A 89 -17.83 -23.31 19.39
N LEU A 90 -18.59 -23.51 18.31
CA LEU A 90 -18.44 -22.74 17.08
C LEU A 90 -18.67 -21.24 17.32
N GLU A 91 -19.73 -20.86 18.04
CA GLU A 91 -20.00 -19.46 18.41
C GLU A 91 -18.81 -18.84 19.17
N MET A 92 -18.25 -19.55 20.15
CA MET A 92 -17.09 -19.10 20.91
C MET A 92 -15.85 -18.89 20.02
N LEU A 93 -15.59 -19.80 19.07
CA LEU A 93 -14.48 -19.70 18.13
C LEU A 93 -14.64 -18.51 17.17
N LEU A 94 -15.85 -18.31 16.63
CA LEU A 94 -16.14 -17.17 15.74
C LEU A 94 -16.04 -15.83 16.51
N ASN A 95 -16.60 -15.76 17.71
CA ASN A 95 -16.55 -14.56 18.56
C ASN A 95 -15.14 -14.18 19.04
N ALA A 96 -14.20 -15.13 19.06
CA ALA A 96 -12.79 -14.87 19.34
C ALA A 96 -12.09 -14.13 18.19
N MET A 97 -12.55 -14.32 16.95
CA MET A 97 -11.98 -13.69 15.75
C MET A 97 -12.73 -12.40 15.35
N LEU A 98 -14.01 -12.29 15.71
CA LEU A 98 -14.84 -11.14 15.37
C LEU A 98 -14.57 -9.93 16.28
N PRO A 99 -14.59 -8.69 15.72
CA PRO A 99 -14.59 -7.48 16.52
C PRO A 99 -15.77 -7.44 17.50
N PRO A 100 -15.64 -6.76 18.66
CA PRO A 100 -16.70 -6.73 19.69
C PRO A 100 -18.08 -6.31 19.18
N THR A 101 -18.12 -5.44 18.17
CA THR A 101 -19.35 -4.93 17.55
C THR A 101 -20.07 -5.92 16.64
N HIS A 102 -19.39 -6.98 16.20
CA HIS A 102 -19.91 -7.98 15.27
C HIS A 102 -20.02 -9.38 15.90
N ARG A 103 -19.89 -9.48 17.24
CA ARG A 103 -20.05 -10.74 17.95
C ARG A 103 -21.49 -11.21 17.87
N ILE A 104 -21.65 -12.52 17.69
CA ILE A 104 -22.95 -13.18 17.57
C ILE A 104 -23.28 -13.80 18.92
N GLN A 105 -24.47 -13.53 19.44
CA GLN A 105 -25.02 -14.21 20.61
C GLN A 105 -26.30 -14.90 20.15
N TYR A 106 -26.22 -16.21 19.92
CA TYR A 106 -27.39 -16.99 19.48
C TYR A 106 -27.95 -17.87 20.59
N PHE A 107 -27.11 -18.26 21.57
CA PHE A 107 -27.47 -19.17 22.66
C PHE A 107 -27.59 -18.49 24.04
N ASP A 108 -27.80 -17.17 24.06
CA ASP A 108 -28.24 -16.39 25.23
C ASP A 108 -29.78 -16.31 25.30
#